data_AF-A0A1M7IQB7-F1
#
_entry.id   AF-A0A1M7IQB7-F1
#
_cell.length_a   1.000
_cell.length_b   1.000
_cell.length_c   1.000
_cell.angle_alpha   90.00
_cell.angle_beta   90.00
_cell.angle_gamma   90.00
#
_symmetry.space_group_name_H-M   'P 1'
#
loop_
_entity.id
_entity.type
_entity.pdbx_description
1 polymer ?
#
loop_
_entity_poly.entity_id
_entity_poly.type
_entity_poly.pdbx_seq_one_letter_code
_entity_poly.pdbx_strand_id
1 'polypeptide(L)'
;MDLRQMHKKAKEMDSFITIRFKRATAKRFQEFSKTHFKSHTEAMATMLDFFFCNEISPREKLGPTGRTIEAKLLKRINAVIAIMRDMEKTQTKPTVAMMESLFQAEEPKKKPLILEKKFTEERKEVRFQEKRNTSKEL
;
A
#
# COMPACT_ATOMS: atom_id res chain seq x y z
N MET A 1 23.28 41.01 -23.89
CA MET A 1 23.55 39.64 -23.38
C MET A 1 24.87 39.70 -22.61
N ASP A 2 24.91 39.17 -21.39
CA ASP A 2 26.09 39.20 -20.51
C ASP A 2 27.21 38.27 -21.04
N LEU A 3 28.49 38.69 -20.93
CA LEU A 3 29.65 37.89 -21.32
C LEU A 3 29.63 36.49 -20.68
N ARG A 4 29.13 36.37 -19.45
CA ARG A 4 28.99 35.06 -18.78
C ARG A 4 27.97 34.14 -19.46
N GLN A 5 26.88 34.70 -19.99
CA GLN A 5 25.89 33.93 -20.76
C GLN A 5 26.46 33.49 -22.12
N MET A 6 27.31 34.31 -22.73
CA MET A 6 27.98 33.95 -24.00
C MET A 6 28.95 32.78 -23.80
N HIS A 7 29.79 32.81 -22.76
CA HIS A 7 30.73 31.71 -22.47
C HIS A 7 30.01 30.41 -22.09
N LYS A 8 28.89 30.50 -21.36
CA LYS A 8 28.07 29.32 -21.03
C LYS A 8 27.46 28.69 -22.28
N LYS A 9 26.89 29.51 -23.17
CA LYS A 9 26.30 29.05 -24.44
C LYS A 9 27.36 28.48 -25.39
N ALA A 10 28.55 29.08 -25.45
CA ALA A 10 29.67 28.56 -26.24
C ALA A 10 30.13 27.18 -25.73
N LYS A 11 30.28 27.00 -24.41
CA LYS A 11 30.65 25.71 -23.79
C LYS A 11 29.60 24.61 -24.03
N GLU A 12 28.33 24.97 -24.10
CA GLU A 12 27.23 24.05 -24.41
C GLU A 12 27.27 23.58 -25.88
N MET A 13 27.68 24.46 -26.81
CA MET A 13 27.83 24.14 -28.24
C MET A 13 29.10 23.32 -28.53
N ASP A 14 30.13 23.38 -27.69
CA ASP A 14 31.35 22.55 -27.81
C ASP A 14 31.15 21.08 -27.37
N SER A 15 29.93 20.70 -26.97
CA SER A 15 29.62 19.36 -26.44
C SER A 15 29.17 18.35 -27.49
N PHE A 16 29.00 18.76 -28.75
CA PHE A 16 28.49 17.84 -29.79
C PHE A 16 29.53 16.80 -30.18
N ILE A 17 29.10 15.54 -30.17
CA ILE A 17 29.91 14.41 -30.65
C ILE A 17 29.46 13.99 -32.05
N THR A 18 30.41 13.57 -32.88
CA THR A 18 30.09 13.02 -34.21
C THR A 18 29.77 11.54 -34.11
N ILE A 19 28.54 11.17 -34.49
CA ILE A 19 28.11 9.77 -34.61
C ILE A 19 27.85 9.45 -36.08
N ARG A 20 28.42 8.35 -36.58
CA ARG A 20 28.26 7.92 -37.97
C ARG A 20 27.05 6.99 -38.10
N PHE A 21 26.14 7.34 -39.02
CA PHE A 21 25.00 6.51 -39.38
C PHE A 21 25.05 6.10 -40.85
N LYS A 22 24.45 4.95 -41.18
CA LYS A 22 24.13 4.63 -42.58
C LYS A 22 23.20 5.71 -43.14
N ARG A 23 23.43 6.15 -44.38
CA ARG A 23 22.68 7.23 -45.03
C ARG A 23 21.16 7.03 -44.96
N ALA A 24 20.68 5.82 -45.24
CA ALA A 24 19.25 5.50 -45.21
C ALA A 24 18.64 5.67 -43.80
N THR A 25 19.34 5.21 -42.77
CA THR A 25 18.91 5.35 -41.36
C THR A 25 18.93 6.81 -40.92
N ALA A 26 19.99 7.55 -41.29
CA ALA A 26 20.10 8.98 -40.98
C ALA A 26 18.94 9.77 -41.59
N LYS A 27 18.58 9.50 -42.85
CA LYS A 27 17.48 10.18 -43.53
C LYS A 27 16.13 9.94 -42.83
N ARG A 28 15.84 8.70 -42.46
CA ARG A 28 14.62 8.34 -41.70
C ARG A 28 14.56 9.07 -40.36
N PHE A 29 15.67 9.12 -39.63
CA PHE A 29 15.73 9.84 -38.35
C PHE A 29 15.54 11.35 -38.53
N GLN A 30 16.16 11.94 -39.56
CA GLN A 30 16.02 13.37 -39.85
C GLN A 30 14.57 13.74 -40.20
N GLU A 31 13.89 12.94 -41.04
CA GLU A 31 12.49 13.13 -41.40
C GLU A 31 11.57 13.05 -40.16
N PHE A 32 11.77 12.02 -39.33
CA PHE A 32 11.04 11.86 -38.07
C PHE A 32 11.25 13.04 -37.13
N SER A 33 12.53 13.40 -36.89
CA SER A 33 12.88 14.46 -35.95
C SER A 33 12.34 15.82 -36.39
N LYS A 34 12.39 16.15 -37.69
CA LYS A 34 11.82 17.41 -38.22
C LYS A 34 10.30 17.49 -38.07
N THR A 35 9.62 16.35 -38.10
CA THR A 35 8.16 16.29 -37.98
C THR A 35 7.68 16.49 -36.54
N HIS A 36 8.41 15.94 -35.56
CA HIS A 36 7.93 15.83 -34.18
C HIS A 36 8.69 16.69 -33.15
N PHE A 37 9.89 17.18 -33.47
CA PHE A 37 10.78 17.83 -32.51
C PHE A 37 11.40 19.11 -33.09
N LYS A 38 11.90 19.98 -32.20
CA LYS A 38 12.58 21.22 -32.61
C LYS A 38 14.03 20.99 -32.99
N SER A 39 14.67 19.97 -32.42
CA SER A 39 16.07 19.61 -32.73
C SER A 39 16.29 18.09 -32.80
N HIS A 40 17.35 17.70 -33.53
CA HIS A 40 17.79 16.31 -33.62
C HIS A 40 18.28 15.75 -32.28
N THR A 41 18.93 16.59 -31.46
CA THR A 41 19.38 16.20 -30.12
C THR A 41 18.21 15.91 -29.19
N GLU A 42 17.18 16.78 -29.19
CA GLU A 42 15.98 16.61 -28.38
C GLU A 42 15.21 15.34 -28.78
N ALA A 43 15.08 15.07 -30.09
CA ALA A 43 14.46 13.86 -30.58
C ALA A 43 15.20 12.59 -30.10
N MET A 44 16.54 12.59 -30.19
CA MET A 44 17.35 11.46 -29.74
C MET A 44 17.26 11.26 -28.22
N ALA A 45 17.37 12.33 -27.44
CA ALA A 45 17.26 12.26 -25.98
C ALA A 45 15.89 11.72 -25.56
N THR A 46 14.80 12.26 -26.13
CA THR A 46 13.43 11.81 -25.84
C THR A 46 13.23 10.35 -26.21
N MET A 47 13.79 9.87 -27.33
CA MET A 47 13.72 8.46 -27.70
C MET A 47 14.44 7.57 -26.67
N LEU A 48 15.63 7.97 -26.22
CA LEU A 48 16.39 7.22 -25.22
C LEU A 48 15.62 7.16 -23.89
N ASP A 49 15.16 8.32 -23.41
CA ASP A 49 14.37 8.43 -22.19
C ASP A 49 13.08 7.62 -22.27
N PHE A 50 12.43 7.58 -23.44
CA PHE A 50 11.24 6.76 -23.63
C PHE A 50 11.53 5.27 -23.37
N PHE A 51 12.62 4.72 -23.90
CA PHE A 51 12.95 3.32 -23.66
C PHE A 51 13.40 3.05 -22.22
N PHE A 52 14.17 3.95 -21.62
CA PHE A 52 14.64 3.79 -20.25
C PHE A 52 13.53 3.96 -19.22
N CYS A 53 12.74 5.03 -19.31
CA CYS A 53 11.67 5.32 -18.34
C CYS A 53 10.53 4.30 -18.41
N ASN A 54 10.26 3.73 -19.59
CA ASN A 54 9.21 2.72 -19.73
C ASN A 54 9.75 1.28 -19.60
N GLU A 55 11.05 1.10 -19.37
CA GLU A 55 11.72 -0.22 -19.31
C GLU A 55 11.40 -1.13 -20.51
N ILE A 56 11.19 -0.52 -21.68
CA ILE A 56 10.84 -1.22 -22.91
C ILE A 56 12.09 -1.43 -23.75
N SER A 57 12.31 -2.66 -24.22
CA SER A 57 13.38 -2.94 -25.17
C SER A 57 13.03 -2.40 -26.56
N PRO A 58 13.92 -1.65 -27.24
CA PRO A 58 13.70 -1.22 -28.62
C PRO A 58 13.64 -2.37 -29.64
N ARG A 59 13.95 -3.61 -29.19
CA ARG A 59 13.83 -4.83 -29.99
C ARG A 59 12.49 -5.53 -29.79
N GLU A 60 11.73 -5.15 -28.78
CA GLU A 60 10.45 -5.77 -28.46
C GLU A 60 9.37 -5.29 -29.43
N LYS A 61 8.59 -6.23 -29.98
CA LYS A 61 7.49 -5.91 -30.88
C LYS A 61 6.23 -5.68 -30.05
N LEU A 62 6.00 -4.43 -29.67
CA LEU A 62 4.82 -4.00 -28.91
C LEU A 62 3.55 -3.87 -29.77
N GLY A 63 3.28 -4.86 -30.63
CA GLY A 63 2.09 -4.91 -31.47
C GLY A 63 1.79 -3.63 -32.27
N PRO A 64 0.57 -3.49 -32.81
CA PRO A 64 0.18 -2.32 -33.60
C PRO A 64 -0.12 -1.07 -32.76
N THR A 65 -0.42 -1.22 -31.46
CA THR A 65 -0.67 -0.07 -30.57
C THR A 65 -0.46 -0.49 -29.11
N GLY A 66 0.18 0.35 -28.29
CA GLY A 66 0.27 0.13 -26.83
C GLY A 66 -1.10 -0.06 -26.16
N ARG A 67 -2.16 0.52 -26.73
CA ARG A 67 -3.57 0.29 -26.32
C ARG A 67 -3.99 -1.18 -26.38
N THR A 68 -3.46 -1.98 -27.31
CA THR A 68 -3.75 -3.41 -27.37
C THR A 68 -3.10 -4.16 -26.21
N ILE A 69 -1.94 -3.69 -25.74
CA ILE A 69 -1.26 -4.25 -24.56
C ILE A 69 -2.07 -3.90 -23.30
N GLU A 70 -2.48 -2.63 -23.16
CA GLU A 70 -3.35 -2.17 -22.06
C GLU A 70 -4.65 -2.98 -21.98
N ALA A 71 -5.34 -3.18 -23.10
CA ALA A 71 -6.57 -3.97 -23.15
C ALA A 71 -6.34 -5.45 -22.76
N LYS A 72 -5.21 -6.04 -23.18
CA LYS A 72 -4.84 -7.42 -22.78
C LYS A 72 -4.50 -7.49 -21.29
N LEU A 73 -3.79 -6.50 -20.75
CA LEU A 73 -3.45 -6.42 -19.34
C LEU A 73 -4.70 -6.25 -18.47
N LEU A 74 -5.61 -5.34 -18.86
CA LEU A 74 -6.88 -5.13 -18.17
C LEU A 74 -7.72 -6.41 -18.08
N LYS A 75 -7.78 -7.19 -19.17
CA LYS A 75 -8.43 -8.51 -19.17
C LYS A 75 -7.79 -9.48 -18.19
N ARG A 76 -6.45 -9.51 -18.11
CA ARG A 76 -5.73 -10.37 -17.16
C ARG A 76 -5.99 -9.95 -15.71
N ILE A 77 -5.98 -8.66 -15.41
CA ILE A 77 -6.28 -8.13 -14.08
C ILE A 77 -7.71 -8.49 -13.66
N ASN A 78 -8.70 -8.30 -14.55
CA ASN A 78 -10.09 -8.66 -14.27
C ASN A 78 -10.24 -10.17 -14.00
N ALA A 79 -9.50 -11.02 -14.71
CA ALA A 79 -9.48 -12.45 -14.44
C ALA A 79 -8.88 -12.77 -13.06
N VAL A 80 -7.78 -12.13 -12.67
CA VAL A 80 -7.19 -12.31 -11.32
C VAL A 80 -8.16 -11.85 -10.23
N ILE A 81 -8.83 -10.70 -10.40
CA ILE A 81 -9.87 -10.23 -9.46
C ILE A 81 -11.00 -11.25 -9.35
N ALA A 82 -11.43 -11.84 -10.46
CA ALA A 82 -12.47 -12.86 -10.46
C ALA A 82 -12.04 -14.12 -9.68
N ILE A 83 -10.81 -14.59 -9.88
CA ILE A 83 -10.23 -15.73 -9.15
C ILE A 83 -10.16 -15.41 -7.65
N MET A 84 -9.64 -14.24 -7.26
CA MET A 84 -9.56 -13.83 -5.85
C MET A 84 -10.95 -13.76 -5.20
N ARG A 85 -11.95 -13.22 -5.89
CA ARG A 85 -13.33 -13.18 -5.40
C ARG A 85 -13.95 -14.56 -5.26
N ASP A 86 -13.62 -15.48 -6.16
CA ASP A 86 -14.09 -16.87 -6.09
C ASP A 86 -13.48 -17.60 -4.89
N MET A 87 -12.17 -17.46 -4.68
CA MET A 87 -11.48 -17.98 -3.49
C MET A 87 -12.04 -17.39 -2.18
N GLU A 88 -12.37 -16.10 -2.18
CA GLU A 88 -12.99 -15.43 -1.03
C GLU A 88 -14.35 -16.04 -0.71
N LYS A 89 -15.18 -16.32 -1.72
CA LYS A 89 -16.52 -16.89 -1.55
C LYS A 89 -16.52 -18.38 -1.20
N THR A 90 -15.63 -19.15 -1.78
CA THR A 90 -15.65 -20.63 -1.67
C THR A 90 -14.86 -21.15 -0.48
N GLN A 91 -13.74 -20.51 -0.13
CA GLN A 91 -12.85 -20.97 0.93
C GLN A 91 -12.88 -20.02 2.13
N THR A 92 -12.54 -18.76 1.91
CA THR A 92 -12.20 -17.86 3.03
C THR A 92 -13.44 -17.49 3.87
N LYS A 93 -14.52 -17.01 3.23
CA LYS A 93 -15.76 -16.60 3.93
C LYS A 93 -16.42 -17.74 4.70
N PRO A 94 -16.62 -18.94 4.11
CA PRO A 94 -17.17 -20.07 4.86
C PRO A 94 -16.30 -20.47 6.05
N THR A 95 -14.97 -20.51 5.89
CA THR A 95 -14.06 -20.83 7.01
C THR A 95 -14.17 -19.81 8.14
N VAL A 96 -14.22 -18.51 7.82
CA VAL A 96 -14.44 -17.47 8.83
C VAL A 96 -15.79 -17.65 9.53
N ALA A 97 -16.88 -17.86 8.78
CA ALA A 97 -18.20 -18.07 9.35
C ALA A 97 -18.28 -19.34 10.23
N MET A 98 -17.60 -20.41 9.83
CA MET A 98 -17.50 -21.63 10.63
C MET A 98 -16.74 -21.37 11.93
N MET A 99 -15.60 -20.68 11.88
CA MET A 99 -14.83 -20.32 13.08
C MET A 99 -15.64 -19.43 14.02
N GLU A 100 -16.30 -18.39 13.49
CA GLU A 100 -17.21 -17.54 14.27
C GLU A 100 -18.33 -18.36 14.93
N SER A 101 -18.91 -19.33 14.21
CA SER A 101 -19.94 -20.23 14.75
C SER A 101 -19.43 -21.11 15.89
N LEU A 102 -18.18 -21.60 15.80
CA LEU A 102 -17.55 -22.39 16.87
C LEU A 102 -17.33 -21.55 18.12
N PHE A 103 -16.85 -20.32 17.98
CA PHE A 103 -16.58 -19.44 19.12
C PHE A 103 -17.85 -18.81 19.72
N GLN A 104 -18.91 -18.59 18.95
CA GLN A 104 -20.20 -18.14 19.48
C GLN A 104 -20.91 -19.22 20.31
N ALA A 105 -20.75 -20.51 19.96
CA ALA A 105 -21.28 -21.62 20.74
C ALA A 105 -20.60 -21.77 22.12
N GLU A 106 -19.41 -21.20 22.29
CA GLU A 106 -18.62 -21.25 23.52
C GLU A 106 -18.86 -20.08 24.47
N GLU A 107 -19.75 -19.12 24.18
CA GLU A 107 -20.09 -18.09 25.17
C GLU A 107 -20.58 -18.77 26.46
N PRO A 108 -19.83 -18.66 27.58
CA PRO A 108 -20.20 -19.35 28.79
C PRO A 108 -21.50 -18.73 29.27
N LYS A 109 -22.58 -19.53 29.28
CA LYS A 109 -23.85 -19.16 29.93
C LYS A 109 -23.49 -18.52 31.26
N LYS A 110 -23.75 -17.21 31.41
CA LYS A 110 -23.40 -16.43 32.61
C LYS A 110 -23.90 -17.20 33.82
N LYS A 111 -22.99 -17.92 34.50
CA LYS A 111 -23.33 -18.64 35.73
C LYS A 111 -23.84 -17.59 36.70
N PRO A 112 -25.03 -17.77 37.33
CA PRO A 112 -25.53 -16.79 38.28
C PRO A 112 -24.47 -16.57 39.36
N LEU A 113 -24.11 -15.31 39.60
CA LEU A 113 -23.17 -14.92 40.64
C LEU A 113 -23.74 -15.37 41.99
N ILE A 114 -23.13 -16.37 42.61
CA ILE A 114 -23.42 -16.76 43.98
C ILE A 114 -22.74 -15.73 44.88
N LEU A 115 -23.51 -14.73 45.31
CA LEU A 115 -23.06 -13.73 46.28
C LEU A 115 -23.30 -14.27 47.68
N GLU A 116 -22.24 -14.48 48.45
CA GLU A 116 -22.35 -14.75 49.89
C GLU A 116 -22.97 -13.53 50.57
N LYS A 117 -24.12 -13.73 51.24
CA LYS A 117 -24.67 -12.72 52.15
C LYS A 117 -23.73 -12.59 53.33
N LYS A 118 -22.92 -11.52 53.36
CA LYS A 118 -22.23 -11.13 54.59
C LYS A 118 -23.28 -10.70 55.61
N PHE A 119 -23.52 -11.54 56.62
CA PHE A 119 -24.23 -11.13 57.81
C PHE A 119 -23.33 -10.12 58.55
N THR A 120 -23.66 -8.83 58.45
CA THR A 120 -23.20 -7.86 59.43
C THR A 120 -23.88 -8.21 60.75
N GLU A 121 -23.13 -8.81 61.67
CA GLU A 121 -23.55 -8.88 63.06
C GLU A 121 -23.67 -7.46 63.58
N GLU A 122 -24.90 -6.94 63.62
CA GLU A 122 -25.22 -5.78 64.44
C GLU A 122 -24.84 -6.13 65.87
N ARG A 123 -23.75 -5.55 66.36
CA ARG A 123 -23.36 -5.62 67.77
C ARG A 123 -24.51 -5.06 68.59
N LYS A 124 -25.39 -5.92 69.10
CA LYS A 124 -26.40 -5.54 70.07
C LYS A 124 -25.70 -4.94 71.27
N GLU A 125 -25.99 -3.68 71.57
CA GLU A 125 -25.59 -3.05 72.82
C GLU A 125 -26.00 -3.95 73.98
N VAL A 126 -25.01 -4.38 74.76
CA VAL A 126 -25.21 -5.29 75.89
C VAL A 126 -25.96 -4.51 76.96
N ARG A 127 -27.23 -4.85 77.20
CA ARG A 127 -28.14 -4.14 78.14
C ARG A 127 -27.72 -4.18 79.61
N PHE A 128 -26.77 -5.03 79.99
CA PHE A 128 -26.35 -5.18 81.38
C PHE A 128 -24.83 -5.21 81.49
N GLN A 129 -24.29 -4.28 82.28
CA GLN A 129 -22.92 -4.32 82.78
C GLN A 129 -22.96 -4.56 84.28
N GLU A 130 -22.18 -5.54 84.73
CA GLU A 130 -22.08 -5.93 86.14
C GLU A 130 -21.33 -4.84 86.94
N LYS A 131 -21.93 -4.36 88.03
CA LYS A 131 -21.27 -3.41 88.93
C LYS A 131 -20.27 -4.15 89.83
N ARG A 132 -18.98 -3.80 89.73
CA ARG A 132 -17.98 -4.24 90.71
C ARG A 132 -18.16 -3.46 92.01
N ASN A 133 -18.63 -4.11 93.07
CA ASN A 133 -18.57 -3.59 94.43
C ASN A 133 -17.16 -3.81 95.00
N THR A 134 -16.42 -2.73 95.20
CA THR A 134 -15.19 -2.74 96.03
C THR A 134 -15.56 -2.38 97.46
N SER A 135 -15.88 -3.40 98.25
CA SER A 135 -15.91 -3.32 99.71
C SER A 135 -15.08 -4.48 100.25
N LYS A 136 -13.81 -4.21 100.55
CA LYS A 136 -13.04 -4.98 101.54
C LYS A 136 -13.14 -4.18 102.83
N GLU A 137 -13.81 -4.76 103.82
CA GLU A 137 -13.86 -4.24 105.19
C GLU A 137 -12.53 -4.50 105.90
N LEU A 138 -11.92 -3.43 106.43
CA LEU A 138 -11.22 -3.29 107.72
C LEU A 138 -10.52 -1.92 107.79
#